data_AF-A0A973DA07-F1
#
_entry.id   AF-A0A973DA07-F1
#
_cell.length_a   1.000
_cell.length_b   1.000
_cell.length_c   1.000
_cell.angle_alpha   90.00
_cell.angle_beta   90.00
_cell.angle_gamma   90.00
#
_symmetry.space_group_name_H-M   'P 1'
#
loop_
_entity.id
_entity.type
_entity.pdbx_description
1 polymer ?
#
loop_
_entity_poly.entity_id
_entity_poly.type
_entity_poly.pdbx_seq_one_letter_code
_entity_poly.pdbx_strand_id
1 'polypeptide(L)'
;MIEQCIEIAKNYPDDLTIGNASFNKIPFTGGRMDGYLTDRFLTDEFPVARLCRHGRTWMSITPMELESHITHILEATGDVLVGGLGMGYYITEIIKKPEVTSVVVIEQDHEVIEAYNKLIESNHEYFHNNKLTIVHGDLFEVLPKIKDQFKFNYAYLDIWLDMCFDTIGEDFAKINDLGGINAHKVGFWGMEKFVYGHLIRNQYHYSPEELADIIQDELCENFGEVMEWCYKPSIELFIQLEDSML
;
A
#
# COMPACT_ATOMS: atom_id res chain seq x y z
N MET A 1 1.88 15.84 -2.20
CA MET A 1 1.82 14.74 -3.18
C MET A 1 2.76 14.91 -4.37
N ILE A 2 2.62 15.91 -5.25
CA ILE A 2 3.48 16.03 -6.45
C ILE A 2 4.97 16.16 -6.10
N GLU A 3 5.33 17.11 -5.23
CA GLU A 3 6.72 17.29 -4.78
C GLU A 3 7.28 16.03 -4.12
N GLN A 4 6.45 15.30 -3.36
CA GLN A 4 6.83 14.01 -2.79
C GLN A 4 7.06 12.96 -3.86
N CYS A 5 6.22 12.87 -4.90
CA CYS A 5 6.45 11.95 -6.02
C CYS A 5 7.76 12.27 -6.74
N ILE A 6 8.06 13.55 -6.96
CA ILE A 6 9.32 13.99 -7.57
C ILE A 6 10.50 13.57 -6.70
N GLU A 7 10.41 13.76 -5.38
CA GLU A 7 11.46 13.38 -4.45
C GLU A 7 11.64 11.85 -4.39
N ILE A 8 10.55 11.10 -4.28
CA ILE A 8 10.57 9.64 -4.29
C ILE A 8 11.18 9.12 -5.59
N ALA A 9 10.81 9.71 -6.74
CA ALA A 9 11.33 9.32 -8.04
C ALA A 9 12.85 9.48 -8.14
N LYS A 10 13.49 10.38 -7.38
CA LYS A 10 14.97 10.49 -7.37
C LYS A 10 15.65 9.23 -6.85
N ASN A 11 14.98 8.48 -5.97
CA ASN A 11 15.52 7.26 -5.38
C ASN A 11 15.49 6.08 -6.33
N TYR A 12 14.64 6.11 -7.36
CA TYR A 12 14.54 5.05 -8.35
C TYR A 12 15.57 5.22 -9.47
N PRO A 13 16.08 4.11 -10.05
CA PRO A 13 17.00 4.19 -11.18
C PRO A 13 16.32 4.81 -12.41
N ASP A 14 17.10 5.54 -13.21
CA ASP A 14 16.62 6.09 -14.48
C ASP A 14 16.41 4.99 -15.55
N ASP A 15 17.24 3.95 -15.51
CA ASP A 15 17.14 2.73 -16.31
C ASP A 15 17.69 1.55 -15.51
N LEU A 16 16.82 0.60 -15.17
CA LEU A 16 17.20 -0.69 -14.59
C LEU A 16 16.30 -1.75 -15.20
N THR A 17 16.88 -2.79 -15.79
CA THR A 17 16.12 -3.91 -16.36
C THR A 17 16.56 -5.22 -15.73
N ILE A 18 15.60 -5.99 -15.24
CA ILE A 18 15.78 -7.31 -14.63
C ILE A 18 14.78 -8.24 -15.31
N GLY A 19 15.29 -9.18 -16.10
CA GLY A 19 14.45 -10.07 -16.90
C GLY A 19 13.49 -9.28 -17.79
N ASN A 20 12.18 -9.46 -17.59
CA ASN A 20 11.13 -8.75 -18.33
C ASN A 20 10.65 -7.46 -17.66
N ALA A 21 11.12 -7.17 -16.44
CA ALA A 21 10.78 -5.98 -15.68
C ALA A 21 11.80 -4.86 -15.92
N SER A 22 11.32 -3.66 -16.27
CA SER A 22 12.15 -2.48 -16.52
C SER A 22 11.65 -1.29 -15.70
N PHE A 23 12.49 -0.79 -14.79
CA PHE A 23 12.29 0.48 -14.12
C PHE A 23 12.76 1.61 -15.01
N ASN A 24 11.89 2.61 -15.16
CA ASN A 24 12.25 3.86 -15.79
C ASN A 24 11.42 5.00 -15.20
N LYS A 25 11.88 6.23 -15.46
CA LYS A 25 11.12 7.44 -15.17
C LYS A 25 10.50 7.93 -16.45
N ILE A 26 9.21 8.25 -16.39
CA ILE A 26 8.55 8.97 -17.47
C ILE A 26 8.08 10.33 -17.00
N PRO A 27 8.07 11.33 -17.90
CA PRO A 27 7.31 12.53 -17.63
C PRO A 27 5.83 12.15 -17.54
N PHE A 28 5.24 12.37 -16.38
CA PHE A 28 3.80 12.45 -16.25
C PHE A 28 3.37 13.78 -16.89
N THR A 29 2.75 13.69 -18.05
CA THR A 29 2.41 14.86 -18.87
C THR A 29 0.99 15.35 -18.57
N GLY A 30 0.78 16.67 -18.68
CA GLY A 30 -0.40 17.40 -18.22
C GLY A 30 -1.78 16.80 -18.54
N GLY A 31 -2.76 17.19 -17.73
CA GLY A 31 -4.10 16.62 -17.68
C GLY A 31 -4.70 16.74 -16.29
N ARG A 32 -5.90 16.19 -16.11
CA ARG A 32 -6.48 16.02 -14.77
C ARG A 32 -5.72 14.91 -14.07
N MET A 33 -5.16 15.21 -12.92
CA MET A 33 -4.58 14.24 -12.02
C MET A 33 -5.63 13.95 -10.95
N ASP A 34 -6.32 12.82 -11.12
CA ASP A 34 -7.27 12.33 -10.13
C ASP A 34 -6.46 11.58 -9.05
N GLY A 35 -6.14 12.28 -7.95
CA GLY A 35 -5.98 11.64 -6.65
C GLY A 35 -7.35 11.38 -6.03
N TYR A 36 -7.39 10.63 -4.93
CA TYR A 36 -8.59 10.52 -4.11
C TYR A 36 -8.91 11.82 -3.37
N LEU A 37 -7.88 12.51 -2.91
CA LEU A 37 -7.97 13.74 -2.11
C LEU A 37 -7.49 14.98 -2.86
N THR A 38 -6.74 14.78 -3.94
CA THR A 38 -6.26 15.87 -4.77
C THR A 38 -6.86 15.81 -6.18
N ASP A 39 -7.65 16.81 -6.53
CA ASP A 39 -8.02 17.08 -7.92
C ASP A 39 -7.21 18.29 -8.38
N ARG A 40 -6.23 18.05 -9.26
CA ARG A 40 -5.42 19.13 -9.85
C ARG A 40 -5.28 18.94 -11.34
N PHE A 41 -5.42 20.06 -12.06
CA PHE A 41 -4.95 20.15 -13.43
C PHE A 41 -3.49 20.55 -13.44
N LEU A 42 -2.67 19.71 -14.06
CA LEU A 42 -1.25 19.97 -14.24
C LEU A 42 -1.01 20.60 -15.59
N THR A 43 -0.33 21.74 -15.59
CA THR A 43 0.19 22.38 -16.80
C THR A 43 1.62 21.95 -17.12
N ASP A 44 2.38 21.53 -16.09
CA ASP A 44 3.79 21.17 -16.20
C ASP A 44 4.01 19.67 -16.03
N GLU A 45 5.03 19.13 -16.70
CA GLU A 45 5.42 17.71 -16.60
C GLU A 45 6.31 17.46 -15.39
N PHE A 46 6.19 16.29 -14.76
CA PHE A 46 7.09 15.88 -13.68
C PHE A 46 7.41 14.37 -13.74
N PRO A 47 8.59 13.93 -13.25
CA PRO A 47 8.97 12.52 -13.33
C PRO A 47 8.16 11.65 -12.37
N VAL A 48 7.66 10.52 -12.88
CA VAL A 48 7.07 9.44 -12.09
C VAL A 48 7.89 8.16 -12.29
N ALA A 49 8.25 7.51 -11.19
CA ALA A 49 8.86 6.20 -11.22
C ALA A 49 7.82 5.15 -11.59
N ARG A 50 8.15 4.27 -12.54
CA ARG A 50 7.30 3.13 -12.88
C ARG A 50 8.13 1.87 -13.13
N LEU A 51 7.47 0.74 -12.96
CA LEU A 51 7.94 -0.55 -13.44
C LEU A 51 7.11 -0.94 -14.67
N CYS A 52 7.79 -1.32 -15.75
CA CYS A 52 7.18 -1.76 -16.98
C CYS A 52 7.44 -3.25 -17.23
N ARG A 53 6.45 -3.93 -17.82
CA ARG A 53 6.58 -5.27 -18.40
C ARG A 53 6.08 -5.29 -19.82
N HIS A 54 6.88 -5.86 -20.72
CA HIS A 54 6.54 -5.95 -22.15
C HIS A 54 6.07 -4.62 -22.77
N GLY A 55 6.69 -3.51 -22.36
CA GLY A 55 6.37 -2.16 -22.84
C GLY A 55 5.10 -1.53 -22.25
N ARG A 56 4.44 -2.17 -21.27
CA ARG A 56 3.29 -1.63 -20.55
C ARG A 56 3.68 -1.26 -19.12
N THR A 57 3.15 -0.16 -18.61
CA THR A 57 3.24 0.17 -17.17
C THR A 57 2.55 -0.95 -16.40
N TRP A 58 3.26 -1.51 -15.42
CA TRP A 58 2.75 -2.53 -14.54
C TRP A 58 2.41 -1.95 -13.16
N MET A 59 3.29 -1.11 -12.62
CA MET A 59 3.08 -0.36 -11.37
C MET A 59 3.79 1.00 -11.46
N SER A 60 3.33 1.99 -10.70
CA SER A 60 3.88 3.35 -10.72
C SER A 60 3.65 4.09 -9.41
N ILE A 61 4.60 4.93 -9.01
CA ILE A 61 4.47 5.80 -7.83
C ILE A 61 3.81 7.12 -8.24
N THR A 62 2.48 7.12 -8.25
CA THR A 62 1.67 8.32 -8.55
C THR A 62 1.14 8.96 -7.27
N PRO A 63 0.68 10.22 -7.30
CA PRO A 63 -0.08 10.83 -6.22
C PRO A 63 -1.26 9.99 -5.71
N MET A 64 -2.00 9.32 -6.59
CA MET A 64 -3.05 8.37 -6.17
C MET A 64 -2.45 7.23 -5.33
N GLU A 65 -1.29 6.71 -5.75
CA GLU A 65 -0.56 5.66 -5.02
C GLU A 65 -0.09 6.13 -3.64
N LEU A 66 0.41 7.36 -3.55
CA LEU A 66 0.80 7.97 -2.28
C LEU A 66 -0.41 8.11 -1.35
N GLU A 67 -1.53 8.62 -1.87
CA GLU A 67 -2.77 8.82 -1.11
C GLU A 67 -3.39 7.52 -0.62
N SER A 68 -3.33 6.45 -1.44
CA SER A 68 -3.80 5.11 -1.07
C SER A 68 -2.99 4.56 0.11
N HIS A 69 -1.69 4.82 0.13
CA HIS A 69 -0.80 4.30 1.17
C HIS A 69 -0.81 5.10 2.48
N ILE A 70 -1.33 6.33 2.53
CA ILE A 70 -1.28 7.18 3.76
C ILE A 70 -1.85 6.41 4.95
N THR A 71 -3.04 5.85 4.80
CA THR A 71 -3.73 5.08 5.83
C THR A 71 -2.87 3.95 6.34
N HIS A 72 -2.36 3.14 5.43
CA HIS A 72 -1.60 1.95 5.76
C HIS A 72 -0.22 2.28 6.34
N ILE A 73 0.38 3.44 5.98
CA ILE A 73 1.63 3.93 6.56
C ILE A 73 1.40 4.38 8.00
N LEU A 74 0.32 5.10 8.29
CA LEU A 74 0.00 5.55 9.64
C LEU A 74 -0.22 4.39 10.60
N GLU A 75 -0.95 3.37 10.15
CA GLU A 75 -1.37 2.23 10.96
C GLU A 75 -0.26 1.20 11.20
N ALA A 76 0.73 1.14 10.29
CA ALA A 76 1.89 0.28 10.45
C ALA A 76 2.65 0.59 11.74
N THR A 77 2.56 -0.34 12.69
CA THR A 77 3.24 -0.31 13.99
C THR A 77 3.61 -1.73 14.40
N GLY A 78 4.59 -1.90 15.30
CA GLY A 78 5.03 -3.20 15.80
C GLY A 78 5.56 -4.13 14.70
N ASP A 79 5.18 -5.40 14.75
CA ASP A 79 5.54 -6.38 13.73
C ASP A 79 4.54 -6.33 12.57
N VAL A 80 5.02 -6.10 11.36
CA VAL A 80 4.18 -5.87 10.18
C VAL A 80 4.35 -6.98 9.15
N LEU A 81 3.25 -7.53 8.66
CA LEU A 81 3.21 -8.40 7.49
C LEU A 81 2.82 -7.57 6.26
N VAL A 82 3.50 -7.80 5.14
CA VAL A 82 3.10 -7.24 3.85
C VAL A 82 3.02 -8.36 2.81
N GLY A 83 1.88 -8.49 2.15
CA GLY A 83 1.73 -9.31 0.96
C GLY A 83 1.86 -8.43 -0.28
N GLY A 84 2.86 -8.69 -1.11
CA GLY A 84 3.24 -7.84 -2.24
C GLY A 84 4.28 -6.79 -1.88
N LEU A 85 5.38 -6.77 -2.63
CA LEU A 85 6.47 -5.80 -2.46
C LEU A 85 6.22 -4.51 -3.24
N GLY A 86 5.52 -4.62 -4.37
CA GLY A 86 5.30 -3.53 -5.31
C GLY A 86 6.62 -2.88 -5.73
N MET A 87 6.61 -1.55 -5.89
CA MET A 87 7.84 -0.80 -6.15
C MET A 87 8.66 -0.55 -4.86
N GLY A 88 8.18 -0.99 -3.69
CA GLY A 88 8.87 -0.85 -2.42
C GLY A 88 8.72 0.50 -1.71
N TYR A 89 7.88 1.41 -2.23
CA TYR A 89 7.59 2.69 -1.58
C TYR A 89 7.03 2.50 -0.17
N TYR A 90 5.93 1.74 -0.04
CA TYR A 90 5.29 1.48 1.25
C TYR A 90 6.28 0.90 2.28
N ILE A 91 7.02 -0.15 1.89
CA ILE A 91 8.05 -0.79 2.74
C ILE A 91 9.08 0.24 3.20
N THR A 92 9.58 1.06 2.28
CA THR A 92 10.61 2.06 2.57
C THR A 92 10.13 3.15 3.53
N GLU A 93 8.83 3.47 3.55
CA GLU A 93 8.27 4.41 4.52
C GLU A 93 8.09 3.77 5.90
N ILE A 94 7.55 2.55 5.98
CA ILE A 94 7.24 1.95 7.29
C ILE A 94 8.48 1.50 8.07
N ILE A 95 9.55 1.08 7.41
CA ILE A 95 10.80 0.68 8.10
C ILE A 95 11.50 1.85 8.82
N LYS A 96 11.27 3.09 8.35
CA LYS A 96 11.82 4.31 8.94
C LYS A 96 11.10 4.66 10.24
N LYS A 97 9.87 4.17 10.43
CA LYS A 97 9.08 4.45 11.62
C LYS A 97 9.73 3.82 12.86
N PRO A 98 9.96 4.59 13.93
CA PRO A 98 10.44 4.01 15.19
C PRO A 98 9.40 3.09 15.84
N GLU A 99 8.11 3.28 15.54
CA GLU A 99 7.02 2.44 16.05
C GLU A 99 6.96 1.06 15.40
N VAL A 100 7.60 0.87 14.25
CA VAL A 100 7.68 -0.43 13.55
C VAL A 100 8.90 -1.20 14.05
N THR A 101 8.66 -2.41 14.56
CA THR A 101 9.68 -3.32 15.09
C THR A 101 10.31 -4.16 14.00
N SER A 102 9.49 -4.80 13.16
CA SER A 102 9.93 -5.65 12.05
C SER A 102 8.92 -5.64 10.90
N VAL A 103 9.40 -5.98 9.70
CA VAL A 103 8.58 -6.07 8.49
C VAL A 103 8.90 -7.38 7.79
N VAL A 104 7.90 -8.23 7.60
CA VAL A 104 7.98 -9.43 6.78
C VAL A 104 7.20 -9.18 5.49
N VAL A 105 7.89 -9.21 4.35
CA VAL A 105 7.25 -9.10 3.03
C VAL A 105 7.20 -10.47 2.38
N ILE A 106 6.04 -10.85 1.85
CA ILE A 106 5.88 -12.02 0.99
C ILE A 106 5.69 -11.52 -0.44
N GLU A 107 6.62 -11.86 -1.33
CA GLU A 107 6.57 -11.47 -2.74
C GLU A 107 6.81 -12.70 -3.62
N GLN A 108 5.95 -12.90 -4.62
CA GLN A 108 6.03 -14.04 -5.52
C GLN A 108 7.00 -13.81 -6.68
N ASP A 109 7.22 -12.56 -7.05
CA ASP A 109 7.94 -12.18 -8.25
C ASP A 109 9.41 -11.90 -7.97
N HIS A 110 10.26 -12.85 -8.35
CA HIS A 110 11.70 -12.73 -8.18
C HIS A 110 12.29 -11.47 -8.84
N GLU A 111 11.78 -11.03 -10.00
CA GLU A 111 12.30 -9.83 -10.67
C GLU A 111 11.99 -8.56 -9.85
N VAL A 112 10.84 -8.51 -9.19
CA VAL A 112 10.45 -7.41 -8.29
C VAL A 112 11.35 -7.40 -7.04
N ILE A 113 11.62 -8.56 -6.45
CA ILE A 113 12.53 -8.70 -5.30
C ILE A 113 13.95 -8.24 -5.67
N GLU A 114 14.48 -8.70 -6.79
CA GLU A 114 15.82 -8.35 -7.25
C GLU A 114 15.93 -6.85 -7.54
N ALA A 115 14.90 -6.26 -8.14
CA ALA A 115 14.86 -4.83 -8.39
C ALA A 115 14.85 -4.00 -7.11
N TYR A 116 14.04 -4.41 -6.14
CA TYR A 116 13.98 -3.74 -4.86
C TYR A 116 15.32 -3.85 -4.10
N ASN A 117 15.97 -5.01 -4.13
CA ASN A 117 17.31 -5.16 -3.56
C ASN A 117 18.31 -4.21 -4.22
N LYS A 118 18.26 -4.03 -5.54
CA LYS A 118 19.11 -3.05 -6.24
C LYS A 118 18.79 -1.61 -5.84
N LEU A 119 17.52 -1.27 -5.69
CA LEU A 119 17.06 0.03 -5.20
C LEU A 119 17.61 0.33 -3.79
N ILE A 120 17.60 -0.67 -2.91
CA ILE A 120 18.14 -0.54 -1.55
C ILE A 120 19.66 -0.39 -1.58
N GLU A 121 20.36 -1.25 -2.34
CA GLU A 121 21.82 -1.21 -2.46
C GLU A 121 22.32 0.16 -2.92
N SER A 122 21.60 0.83 -3.83
CA SER A 122 21.98 2.15 -4.33
C SER A 122 21.67 3.31 -3.36
N ASN A 123 20.80 3.10 -2.37
CA ASN A 123 20.32 4.16 -1.47
C ASN A 123 20.70 3.84 -0.01
N HIS A 124 21.98 4.03 0.31
CA HIS A 124 22.59 3.74 1.62
C HIS A 124 21.87 4.37 2.83
N GLU A 125 21.11 5.46 2.65
CA GLU A 125 20.38 6.12 3.74
C GLU A 125 19.17 5.31 4.25
N TYR A 126 18.61 4.40 3.45
CA TYR A 126 17.38 3.69 3.82
C TYR A 126 17.62 2.46 4.70
N PHE A 127 18.81 1.84 4.66
CA PHE A 127 18.98 0.50 5.21
C PHE A 127 20.30 0.29 5.96
N HIS A 128 20.37 0.88 7.15
CA HIS A 128 21.09 0.29 8.28
C HIS A 128 20.16 -0.47 9.25
N ASN A 129 18.88 -0.62 8.90
CA ASN A 129 17.86 -1.15 9.79
C ASN A 129 17.62 -2.65 9.52
N ASN A 130 17.96 -3.50 10.49
CA ASN A 130 17.76 -4.96 10.45
C ASN A 130 16.28 -5.38 10.61
N LYS A 131 15.33 -4.51 10.22
CA LYS A 131 13.89 -4.73 10.44
C LYS A 131 13.22 -5.53 9.34
N LEU A 132 13.77 -5.52 8.12
CA LEU A 132 13.12 -6.08 6.93
C LEU A 132 13.56 -7.53 6.65
N THR A 133 12.58 -8.40 6.44
CA THR A 133 12.74 -9.74 5.89
C THR A 133 11.85 -9.91 4.66
N ILE A 134 12.43 -10.29 3.52
CA ILE A 134 11.69 -10.60 2.30
C ILE A 134 11.67 -12.12 2.12
N VAL A 135 10.47 -12.69 2.00
CA VAL A 135 10.23 -14.11 1.73
C VAL A 135 9.72 -14.25 0.30
N HIS A 136 10.51 -14.92 -0.54
CA HIS A 136 10.10 -15.23 -1.91
C HIS A 136 9.09 -16.38 -1.91
N GLY A 137 7.87 -16.12 -2.42
CA GLY A 137 6.85 -17.13 -2.64
C GLY A 137 5.44 -16.55 -2.78
N ASP A 138 4.51 -17.40 -3.19
CA ASP A 138 3.09 -17.09 -3.27
C ASP A 138 2.51 -16.86 -1.85
N LEU A 139 1.74 -15.79 -1.67
CA LEU A 139 1.11 -15.43 -0.38
C LEU A 139 0.31 -16.60 0.22
N PHE A 140 -0.51 -17.27 -0.59
CA PHE A 140 -1.37 -18.37 -0.16
C PHE A 140 -0.57 -19.62 0.22
N GLU A 141 0.65 -19.78 -0.29
CA GLU A 141 1.54 -20.89 0.08
C GLU A 141 2.43 -20.59 1.28
N VAL A 142 2.86 -19.33 1.43
CA VAL A 142 3.82 -18.91 2.46
C VAL A 142 3.12 -18.55 3.76
N LEU A 143 2.02 -17.79 3.70
CA LEU A 143 1.30 -17.30 4.87
C LEU A 143 0.96 -18.43 5.87
N PRO A 144 0.39 -19.58 5.47
CA PRO A 144 0.02 -20.64 6.41
C PRO A 144 1.22 -21.28 7.12
N LYS A 145 2.43 -21.17 6.55
CA LYS A 145 3.65 -21.74 7.12
C LYS A 145 4.29 -20.84 8.17
N ILE A 146 4.05 -19.53 8.10
CA ILE A 146 4.70 -18.55 8.97
C ILE A 146 3.75 -17.90 9.99
N LYS A 147 2.44 -17.88 9.72
CA LYS A 147 1.47 -17.12 10.53
C LYS A 147 1.42 -17.52 12.02
N ASP A 148 1.79 -18.75 12.36
CA ASP A 148 1.80 -19.21 13.76
C ASP A 148 3.11 -18.88 14.49
N GLN A 149 4.15 -18.47 13.74
CA GLN A 149 5.44 -18.06 14.28
C GLN A 149 5.46 -16.57 14.64
N PHE A 150 4.53 -15.80 14.09
CA PHE A 150 4.43 -14.36 14.25
C PHE A 150 3.05 -13.99 14.73
N LYS A 151 2.95 -12.98 15.60
CA LYS A 151 1.70 -12.30 15.89
C LYS A 151 1.86 -10.87 15.43
N PHE A 152 1.37 -10.56 14.24
CA PHE A 152 1.55 -9.25 13.65
C PHE A 152 0.65 -8.23 14.34
N ASN A 153 1.15 -7.01 14.46
CA ASN A 153 0.36 -5.86 14.87
C ASN A 153 -0.45 -5.34 13.69
N TYR A 154 0.11 -5.40 12.48
CA TYR A 154 -0.54 -4.95 11.26
C TYR A 154 -0.22 -5.86 10.08
N ALA A 155 -1.20 -6.11 9.22
CA ALA A 155 -1.00 -6.78 7.93
C ALA A 155 -1.56 -5.92 6.80
N TYR A 156 -0.75 -5.73 5.75
CA TYR A 156 -1.15 -5.01 4.55
C TYR A 156 -1.03 -5.91 3.32
N LEU A 157 -2.10 -6.01 2.52
CA LEU A 157 -2.10 -6.78 1.28
C LEU A 157 -2.24 -5.88 0.04
N ASP A 158 -1.29 -5.99 -0.87
CA ASP A 158 -1.29 -5.35 -2.18
C ASP A 158 -0.71 -6.33 -3.21
N ILE A 159 -1.51 -7.35 -3.56
CA ILE A 159 -1.11 -8.47 -4.43
C ILE A 159 -1.77 -8.45 -5.80
N TRP A 160 -2.58 -7.43 -6.09
CA TRP A 160 -3.45 -7.38 -7.27
C TRP A 160 -2.93 -6.39 -8.30
N LEU A 161 -3.03 -6.74 -9.59
CA LEU A 161 -2.74 -5.80 -10.68
C LEU A 161 -3.82 -4.71 -10.82
N ASP A 162 -5.07 -5.12 -10.64
CA ASP A 162 -6.24 -4.29 -10.86
C ASP A 162 -7.13 -4.38 -9.63
N MET A 163 -7.72 -3.25 -9.27
CA MET A 163 -8.63 -3.17 -8.13
C MET A 163 -10.01 -3.71 -8.49
N CYS A 164 -10.19 -5.02 -8.33
CA CYS A 164 -11.45 -5.72 -8.51
C CYS A 164 -11.91 -6.31 -7.18
N PHE A 165 -12.97 -5.73 -6.60
CA PHE A 165 -13.45 -6.15 -5.27
C PHE A 165 -13.97 -7.59 -5.22
N ASP A 166 -14.49 -8.13 -6.33
CA ASP A 166 -14.87 -9.55 -6.40
C ASP A 166 -13.65 -10.45 -6.22
N THR A 167 -12.57 -10.20 -6.98
CA THR A 167 -11.30 -10.95 -6.85
C THR A 167 -10.68 -10.78 -5.46
N ILE A 168 -10.69 -9.55 -4.91
CA ILE A 168 -10.18 -9.28 -3.56
C ILE A 168 -10.99 -10.09 -2.52
N GLY A 169 -12.31 -10.13 -2.65
CA GLY A 169 -13.20 -10.94 -1.82
C GLY A 169 -12.90 -12.43 -1.89
N GLU A 170 -12.73 -12.97 -3.10
CA GLU A 170 -12.34 -14.37 -3.31
C GLU A 170 -11.00 -14.71 -2.67
N ASP A 171 -10.02 -13.81 -2.78
CA ASP A 171 -8.69 -14.00 -2.20
C ASP A 171 -8.71 -13.92 -0.67
N PHE A 172 -9.50 -13.02 -0.08
CA PHE A 172 -9.72 -13.00 1.37
C PHE A 172 -10.46 -14.26 1.86
N ALA A 173 -11.46 -14.75 1.13
CA ALA A 173 -12.12 -16.02 1.44
C ALA A 173 -11.12 -17.18 1.45
N LYS A 174 -10.22 -17.23 0.45
CA LYS A 174 -9.14 -18.21 0.38
C LYS A 174 -8.15 -18.08 1.55
N ILE A 175 -7.78 -16.86 1.95
CA ILE A 175 -6.94 -16.62 3.13
C ILE A 175 -7.63 -17.13 4.40
N ASN A 176 -8.94 -16.89 4.54
CA ASN A 176 -9.74 -17.35 5.68
C ASN A 176 -9.83 -18.87 5.73
N ASP A 177 -10.01 -19.55 4.58
CA ASP A 177 -9.97 -21.03 4.49
C ASP A 177 -8.62 -21.62 4.88
N LEU A 178 -7.54 -20.86 4.68
CA LEU A 178 -6.18 -21.19 5.14
C LEU A 178 -5.95 -20.80 6.61
N GLY A 179 -7.00 -20.42 7.32
CA GLY A 179 -7.03 -20.08 8.74
C GLY A 179 -6.60 -18.64 9.04
N GLY A 180 -6.77 -17.73 8.09
CA GLY A 180 -6.65 -16.29 8.28
C GLY A 180 -5.22 -15.75 8.44
N ILE A 181 -5.13 -14.44 8.64
CA ILE A 181 -3.90 -13.72 8.96
C ILE A 181 -3.84 -13.54 10.49
N ASN A 182 -2.74 -13.95 11.12
CA ASN A 182 -2.53 -13.73 12.55
C ASN A 182 -2.04 -12.29 12.82
N ALA A 183 -2.92 -11.32 12.57
CA ALA A 183 -2.66 -9.89 12.74
C ALA A 183 -3.75 -9.23 13.61
N HIS A 184 -3.38 -8.20 14.38
CA HIS A 184 -4.35 -7.41 15.13
C HIS A 184 -5.19 -6.52 14.24
N LYS A 185 -4.56 -5.91 13.23
CA LYS A 185 -5.19 -5.04 12.25
C LYS A 185 -4.86 -5.51 10.83
N VAL A 186 -5.82 -5.42 9.92
CA VAL A 186 -5.65 -5.79 8.51
C VAL A 186 -6.09 -4.63 7.61
N GLY A 187 -5.33 -4.38 6.54
CA GLY A 187 -5.69 -3.47 5.46
C GLY A 187 -5.25 -4.03 4.11
N PHE A 188 -5.81 -3.48 3.04
CA PHE A 188 -5.45 -3.87 1.67
C PHE A 188 -5.58 -2.70 0.69
N TRP A 189 -4.88 -2.78 -0.44
CA TRP A 189 -4.97 -1.78 -1.50
C TRP A 189 -6.38 -1.72 -2.11
N GLY A 190 -7.04 -0.55 -1.99
CA GLY A 190 -8.43 -0.33 -2.37
C GLY A 190 -9.37 -0.12 -1.19
N MET A 191 -8.93 -0.42 0.03
CA MET A 191 -9.71 -0.16 1.24
C MET A 191 -10.00 1.34 1.41
N GLU A 192 -9.14 2.23 0.92
CA GLU A 192 -9.33 3.68 0.95
C GLU A 192 -10.61 4.12 0.20
N LYS A 193 -11.06 3.36 -0.80
CA LYS A 193 -12.30 3.65 -1.53
C LYS A 193 -13.55 3.52 -0.65
N PHE A 194 -13.54 2.66 0.37
CA PHE A 194 -14.64 2.56 1.33
C PHE A 194 -14.70 3.81 2.19
N VAL A 195 -13.54 4.22 2.72
CA VAL A 195 -13.40 5.45 3.52
C VAL A 195 -13.87 6.66 2.72
N TYR A 196 -13.28 6.92 1.55
CA TYR A 196 -13.65 8.08 0.73
C TYR A 196 -15.09 8.00 0.22
N GLY A 197 -15.55 6.81 -0.16
CA GLY A 197 -16.92 6.59 -0.63
C GLY A 197 -17.95 6.99 0.41
N HIS A 198 -17.74 6.64 1.67
CA HIS A 198 -18.64 7.06 2.75
C HIS A 198 -18.49 8.52 3.14
N LEU A 199 -17.26 9.06 3.20
CA LEU A 199 -17.05 10.49 3.49
C LEU A 199 -17.80 11.36 2.47
N ILE A 200 -17.70 11.03 1.17
CA ILE A 200 -18.36 11.76 0.08
C ILE A 200 -19.89 11.58 0.14
N ARG A 201 -20.39 10.34 0.26
CA ARG A 201 -21.84 10.07 0.22
C ARG A 201 -22.58 10.70 1.39
N ASN A 202 -21.94 10.71 2.56
CA ASN A 202 -22.55 11.17 3.79
C ASN A 202 -22.18 12.61 4.14
N GLN A 203 -21.47 13.35 3.26
CA GLN A 203 -21.06 14.74 3.49
C GLN A 203 -20.52 14.97 4.91
N TYR A 204 -19.69 14.04 5.40
CA TYR A 204 -19.06 14.13 6.72
C TYR A 204 -20.01 14.24 7.93
N HIS A 205 -21.26 13.77 7.79
CA HIS A 205 -22.27 13.86 8.87
C HIS A 205 -22.04 12.87 10.03
N TYR A 206 -21.16 11.89 9.87
CA TYR A 206 -20.82 10.91 10.90
C TYR A 206 -19.59 11.36 11.68
N SER A 207 -19.57 11.06 12.98
CA SER A 207 -18.33 11.11 13.77
C SER A 207 -17.33 10.08 13.24
N PRO A 208 -16.01 10.27 13.47
CA PRO A 208 -15.01 9.29 13.10
C PRO A 208 -15.30 7.88 13.65
N GLU A 209 -15.86 7.79 14.86
CA GLU A 209 -16.31 6.54 15.48
C GLU A 209 -17.45 5.86 14.72
N GLU A 210 -18.53 6.59 14.42
CA GLU A 210 -19.68 6.02 13.73
C GLU A 210 -19.31 5.54 12.32
N LEU A 211 -18.46 6.30 11.63
CA LEU A 211 -18.00 5.92 10.31
C LEU A 211 -17.07 4.70 10.36
N ALA A 212 -16.22 4.64 11.39
CA ALA A 212 -15.36 3.49 11.63
C ALA A 212 -16.20 2.20 11.83
N ASP A 213 -17.28 2.26 12.61
CA ASP A 213 -18.15 1.10 12.82
C ASP A 213 -18.85 0.68 11.52
N ILE A 214 -19.38 1.64 10.74
CA ILE A 214 -20.03 1.35 9.45
C ILE A 214 -19.08 0.67 8.47
N ILE A 215 -17.83 1.15 8.37
CA ILE A 215 -16.83 0.57 7.48
C ILE A 215 -16.36 -0.79 7.99
N GLN A 216 -16.29 -1.00 9.32
CA GLN A 216 -15.99 -2.32 9.91
C GLN A 216 -16.97 -3.36 9.38
N ASP A 217 -18.25 -3.06 9.53
CA ASP A 217 -19.35 -3.97 9.20
C ASP A 217 -19.36 -4.27 7.70
N GLU A 218 -19.23 -3.25 6.85
CA GLU A 218 -19.18 -3.45 5.39
C GLU A 218 -17.97 -4.29 4.97
N LEU A 219 -16.78 -4.05 5.54
CA LEU A 219 -15.60 -4.85 5.21
C LEU A 219 -15.72 -6.29 5.72
N CYS A 220 -16.29 -6.51 6.92
CA CYS A 220 -16.58 -7.86 7.41
C CYS A 220 -17.58 -8.61 6.51
N GLU A 221 -18.63 -7.94 6.03
CA GLU A 221 -19.61 -8.52 5.12
C GLU A 221 -19.00 -8.94 3.77
N ASN A 222 -18.07 -8.13 3.23
CA ASN A 222 -17.51 -8.36 1.89
C ASN A 222 -16.24 -9.24 1.89
N PHE A 223 -15.41 -9.14 2.93
CA PHE A 223 -14.06 -9.75 2.96
C PHE A 223 -13.87 -10.73 4.15
N GLY A 224 -14.90 -10.89 4.98
CA GLY A 224 -14.89 -11.77 6.13
C GLY A 224 -14.33 -11.13 7.40
N GLU A 225 -14.49 -11.84 8.49
CA GLU A 225 -14.13 -11.38 9.83
C GLU A 225 -12.61 -11.34 10.02
N VAL A 226 -12.11 -10.18 10.45
CA VAL A 226 -10.75 -9.99 10.98
C VAL A 226 -10.85 -9.35 12.36
N MET A 227 -9.74 -9.30 13.09
CA MET A 227 -9.72 -8.68 14.43
C MET A 227 -10.09 -7.19 14.40
N GLU A 228 -9.56 -6.44 13.43
CA GLU A 228 -9.87 -5.03 13.18
C GLU A 228 -9.51 -4.69 11.72
N TRP A 229 -10.44 -4.08 10.99
CA TRP A 229 -10.15 -3.46 9.70
C TRP A 229 -9.68 -2.01 9.94
N CYS A 230 -8.67 -1.59 9.20
CA CYS A 230 -7.74 -0.57 9.70
C CYS A 230 -7.98 0.85 9.14
N TYR A 231 -8.94 1.60 9.68
CA TYR A 231 -9.32 2.91 9.10
C TYR A 231 -9.53 4.07 10.10
N LYS A 232 -9.65 3.85 11.41
CA LYS A 232 -10.07 4.92 12.34
C LYS A 232 -9.12 6.13 12.38
N PRO A 233 -7.82 5.97 12.68
CA PRO A 233 -6.81 7.03 12.53
C PRO A 233 -6.82 7.75 11.17
N SER A 234 -7.21 7.05 10.11
CA SER A 234 -7.29 7.63 8.77
C SER A 234 -8.55 8.47 8.57
N ILE A 235 -9.70 8.00 9.05
CA ILE A 235 -10.94 8.77 9.06
C ILE A 235 -10.73 10.10 9.81
N GLU A 236 -10.10 10.04 10.98
CA GLU A 236 -9.76 11.24 11.77
C GLU A 236 -8.86 12.20 10.98
N LEU A 237 -7.80 11.69 10.35
CA LEU A 237 -6.92 12.50 9.50
C LEU A 237 -7.69 13.13 8.33
N PHE A 238 -8.53 12.37 7.63
CA PHE A 238 -9.23 12.88 6.45
C PHE A 238 -10.28 13.93 6.79
N ILE A 239 -11.01 13.77 7.90
CA ILE A 239 -11.92 14.79 8.41
C ILE A 239 -11.14 16.07 8.77
N GLN A 240 -10.00 15.94 9.45
CA GLN A 240 -9.15 17.09 9.79
C GLN A 240 -8.59 17.82 8.55
N LEU A 241 -8.22 17.06 7.50
CA LEU A 241 -7.74 17.65 6.26
C LEU A 241 -8.83 18.43 5.54
N GLU A 242 -10.08 17.95 5.51
CA GLU A 242 -11.21 18.69 4.94
C GLU A 242 -11.46 20.01 5.68
N ASP A 243 -11.53 19.97 7.01
CA ASP A 243 -11.72 21.16 7.84
C ASP A 243 -10.64 22.24 7.59
N SER A 244 -9.44 21.82 7.21
CA SER A 244 -8.32 22.72 6.88
C SER A 244 -8.37 23.31 5.46
N MET A 245 -9.19 22.72 4.58
CA MET A 245 -9.37 23.11 3.19
C MET A 245 -10.61 23.99 2.95
N LEU A 246 -11.49 24.11 3.94
CA LEU A 246 -12.68 24.98 3.96
C LEU A 246 -12.39 26.35 4.61
#